data_AF-A0A2V1GYL5-F1
#
_entry.id   AF-A0A2V1GYL5-F1
#
_cell.length_a   1.000
_cell.length_b   1.000
_cell.length_c   1.000
_cell.angle_alpha   90.00
_cell.angle_beta   90.00
_cell.angle_gamma   90.00
#
_symmetry.space_group_name_H-M   'P 1'
#
loop_
_entity.id
_entity.type
_entity.pdbx_description
1 polymer ?
#
loop_
_entity_poly.entity_id
_entity_poly.type
_entity_poly.pdbx_seq_one_letter_code
_entity_poly.pdbx_strand_id
1 'polypeptide(L)'
;MKNKIIGVTLIELMIVVAIVGILASVAYPSYQGYIQAGRRETAREFIFLDIVQAQSKFMQDNRAYTKDFKELGFGNAVSTTYQDDYYEYTLSHPDNKNNKFKVRAVPINNHKDELCGYLEFEVPGYKTTSQKSTGKNCWKVEL
;
A
#
# COMPACT_ATOMS: atom_id res chain seq x y z
N MET A 1 -29.80 36.72 -37.89
CA MET A 1 -30.06 35.27 -37.70
C MET A 1 -30.27 35.04 -36.22
N LYS A 2 -31.46 34.62 -35.79
CA LYS A 2 -31.76 34.36 -34.36
C LYS A 2 -31.28 32.96 -34.01
N ASN A 3 -30.24 32.84 -33.20
CA ASN A 3 -29.81 31.56 -32.66
C ASN A 3 -30.90 31.06 -31.69
N LYS A 4 -31.56 29.96 -32.05
CA LYS A 4 -32.52 29.27 -31.18
C LYS A 4 -31.71 28.48 -30.15
N ILE A 5 -31.74 28.93 -28.89
CA ILE A 5 -31.17 28.17 -27.79
C ILE A 5 -32.09 26.96 -27.57
N ILE A 6 -31.56 25.76 -27.74
CA ILE A 6 -32.26 24.50 -27.47
C ILE A 6 -32.03 24.20 -25.99
N GLY A 7 -33.10 24.25 -25.18
CA GLY A 7 -33.03 24.04 -23.73
C GLY A 7 -33.24 22.57 -23.35
N VAL A 8 -32.57 22.11 -22.29
CA VAL A 8 -32.78 20.80 -21.66
C VAL A 8 -34.05 20.85 -20.82
N THR A 9 -34.85 19.78 -20.86
CA THR A 9 -36.08 19.71 -20.04
C THR A 9 -35.75 19.25 -18.62
N LEU A 10 -36.57 19.66 -17.63
CA LEU A 10 -36.38 19.25 -16.24
C LEU A 10 -36.43 17.71 -16.11
N ILE A 11 -37.33 17.06 -16.85
CA ILE A 11 -37.46 15.59 -16.84
C ILE A 11 -36.22 14.89 -17.44
N GLU A 12 -35.64 15.46 -18.49
CA GLU A 12 -34.41 14.94 -19.11
C GLU A 12 -33.24 15.01 -18.13
N LEU A 13 -33.12 16.11 -17.38
CA LEU A 13 -32.09 16.24 -16.34
C LEU A 13 -32.31 15.24 -15.20
N MET A 14 -33.56 14.99 -14.78
CA MET A 14 -33.85 14.00 -13.73
C MET A 14 -33.47 12.58 -14.16
N ILE A 15 -33.72 12.20 -15.41
CA ILE A 15 -33.33 10.88 -15.93
C ILE A 15 -31.81 10.74 -15.98
N VAL A 16 -31.08 11.79 -16.42
CA VAL A 16 -29.61 11.78 -16.45
C VAL A 16 -29.02 11.60 -15.05
N VAL A 17 -29.52 12.35 -14.06
CA VAL A 17 -29.07 12.22 -12.67
C VAL A 17 -29.35 10.82 -12.11
N ALA A 18 -30.50 10.23 -12.43
CA ALA A 18 -30.82 8.86 -12.02
C ALA A 18 -29.84 7.83 -12.60
N ILE A 19 -29.49 7.94 -13.89
CA ILE A 19 -28.51 7.05 -14.54
C ILE A 19 -27.12 7.22 -13.93
N VAL A 20 -26.66 8.47 -13.74
CA VAL A 20 -25.35 8.75 -13.13
C VAL A 20 -25.30 8.23 -11.69
N GLY A 21 -26.38 8.36 -10.91
CA GLY A 21 -26.46 7.82 -9.56
C GLY A 21 -26.27 6.30 -9.50
N ILE A 22 -26.89 5.57 -10.43
CA ILE A 22 -26.75 4.11 -10.53
C ILE A 22 -25.31 3.74 -10.87
N LEU A 23 -24.71 4.39 -11.87
CA LEU A 23 -23.31 4.13 -12.26
C LEU A 23 -22.33 4.45 -11.13
N ALA A 24 -22.52 5.58 -10.45
CA ALA A 24 -21.66 6.02 -9.36
C ALA A 24 -21.64 5.02 -8.20
N SER A 25 -22.78 4.37 -7.90
CA SER A 25 -22.88 3.41 -6.80
C SER A 25 -21.99 2.18 -6.98
N VAL A 26 -21.72 1.77 -8.22
CA VAL A 26 -20.84 0.63 -8.54
C VAL A 26 -19.41 1.11 -8.84
N ALA A 27 -19.26 2.21 -9.58
CA ALA A 27 -17.97 2.71 -10.02
C ALA A 27 -17.10 3.23 -8.86
N TYR A 28 -17.70 3.92 -7.89
CA TYR A 28 -16.96 4.54 -6.78
C TYR A 28 -16.22 3.51 -5.90
N PRO A 29 -16.86 2.48 -5.33
CA PRO A 29 -16.15 1.49 -4.51
C PRO A 29 -15.11 0.70 -5.32
N SER A 30 -15.37 0.44 -6.61
CA SER A 30 -14.42 -0.24 -7.51
C SER A 30 -13.15 0.58 -7.70
N TYR A 31 -13.28 1.88 -7.97
CA TYR A 31 -12.13 2.78 -8.14
C TYR A 31 -11.29 2.90 -6.86
N GLN A 32 -11.93 2.99 -5.69
CA GLN A 32 -11.22 2.99 -4.41
C GLN A 32 -10.40 1.71 -4.21
N GLY A 33 -10.96 0.56 -4.56
CA GLY A 33 -10.26 -0.73 -4.53
C GLY A 33 -9.03 -0.77 -5.45
N TYR A 34 -9.14 -0.22 -6.65
CA TYR A 34 -8.04 -0.14 -7.61
C TYR A 34 -6.88 0.71 -7.08
N ILE A 35 -7.16 1.90 -6.54
CA ILE A 35 -6.13 2.77 -5.95
C ILE A 35 -5.45 2.10 -4.75
N GLN A 36 -6.21 1.42 -3.89
CA GLN A 36 -5.64 0.66 -2.77
C GLN A 36 -4.79 -0.52 -3.23
N ALA A 37 -5.16 -1.21 -4.31
CA ALA A 37 -4.34 -2.25 -4.91
C ALA A 37 -3.00 -1.69 -5.40
N GLY A 38 -3.01 -0.59 -6.17
CA GLY A 38 -1.79 0.07 -6.65
C GLY A 38 -0.86 0.50 -5.51
N ARG A 39 -1.41 1.07 -4.44
CA ARG A 39 -0.63 1.44 -3.24
C ARG A 39 -0.02 0.23 -2.52
N ARG A 40 -0.73 -0.91 -2.50
CA ARG A 40 -0.15 -2.14 -1.94
C ARG A 40 0.98 -2.65 -2.81
N GLU A 41 0.89 -2.52 -4.14
CA GLU A 41 2.00 -2.88 -5.02
C GLU A 41 3.24 -2.04 -4.76
N THR A 42 3.11 -0.71 -4.65
CA THR A 42 4.25 0.16 -4.34
C THR A 42 4.90 -0.20 -3.01
N ALA A 43 4.11 -0.51 -1.97
CA ALA A 43 4.63 -0.94 -0.68
C ALA A 43 5.38 -2.28 -0.75
N ARG A 44 4.85 -3.25 -1.52
CA ARG A 44 5.52 -4.54 -1.71
C ARG A 44 6.80 -4.39 -2.51
N GLU A 45 6.79 -3.56 -3.55
CA GLU A 45 7.96 -3.25 -4.36
C GLU A 45 9.09 -2.71 -3.48
N PHE A 46 8.80 -1.70 -2.66
CA PHE A 46 9.77 -1.14 -1.72
C PHE A 46 10.29 -2.18 -0.71
N ILE A 47 9.40 -3.04 -0.18
CA ILE A 47 9.80 -4.11 0.72
C ILE A 47 10.80 -5.08 0.05
N PHE A 48 10.52 -5.54 -1.17
CA PHE A 48 11.31 -6.60 -1.80
C PHE A 48 12.53 -6.10 -2.58
N LEU A 49 12.37 -5.02 -3.34
CA LEU A 49 13.43 -4.50 -4.20
C LEU A 49 14.42 -3.64 -3.43
N ASP A 50 13.95 -2.85 -2.47
CA ASP A 50 14.80 -1.91 -1.74
C ASP A 50 15.25 -2.49 -0.40
N ILE A 51 14.31 -2.80 0.51
CA ILE A 51 14.64 -3.22 1.87
C ILE A 51 15.31 -4.60 1.89
N VAL A 52 14.67 -5.62 1.30
CA VAL A 52 15.22 -6.99 1.32
C VAL A 52 16.56 -7.06 0.59
N GLN A 53 16.71 -6.34 -0.52
CA GLN A 53 17.98 -6.27 -1.24
C GLN A 53 19.07 -5.59 -0.41
N ALA A 54 18.79 -4.42 0.19
CA ALA A 54 19.74 -3.72 1.04
C ALA A 54 20.14 -4.57 2.27
N GLN A 55 19.19 -5.25 2.89
CA GLN A 55 19.43 -6.19 3.98
C GLN A 55 20.31 -7.36 3.55
N SER A 56 20.10 -7.90 2.35
CA SER A 56 20.92 -8.99 1.80
C SER A 56 22.38 -8.57 1.58
N LYS A 57 22.59 -7.33 1.14
CA LYS A 57 23.92 -6.72 1.00
C LYS A 57 24.55 -6.50 2.37
N PHE A 58 23.81 -5.87 3.29
CA PHE A 58 24.30 -5.61 4.64
C PHE A 58 24.69 -6.91 5.38
N MET A 59 23.95 -8.00 5.17
CA MET A 59 24.28 -9.32 5.71
C MET A 59 25.59 -9.89 5.15
N GLN A 60 25.91 -9.64 3.87
CA GLN A 60 27.19 -10.08 3.28
C GLN A 60 28.38 -9.38 3.95
N ASP A 61 28.22 -8.09 4.26
CA ASP A 61 29.28 -7.27 4.84
C ASP A 61 29.41 -7.47 6.37
N ASN A 62 28.27 -7.56 7.08
CA ASN A 62 28.23 -7.49 8.55
C ASN A 62 27.79 -8.79 9.23
N ARG A 63 27.44 -9.84 8.47
CA ARG A 63 26.96 -11.15 8.95
C ARG A 63 25.71 -11.09 9.85
N ALA A 64 24.98 -9.98 9.81
CA ALA A 64 23.75 -9.75 10.54
C ALA A 64 22.83 -8.85 9.73
N TYR A 65 21.54 -8.86 10.03
CA TYR A 65 20.60 -7.85 9.55
C TYR A 65 20.55 -6.67 10.51
N THR A 66 20.28 -5.49 9.97
CA THR A 66 20.11 -4.27 10.78
C THR A 66 18.63 -3.92 10.94
N LYS A 67 18.31 -3.14 11.97
CA LYS A 67 17.00 -2.50 12.12
C LYS A 67 17.03 -1.02 11.74
N ASP A 68 18.21 -0.50 11.39
CA ASP A 68 18.43 0.92 11.18
C ASP A 68 18.41 1.24 9.69
N PHE A 69 17.44 2.04 9.26
CA PHE A 69 17.27 2.45 7.87
C PHE A 69 18.49 3.20 7.32
N LYS A 70 19.20 3.97 8.18
CA LYS A 70 20.45 4.66 7.81
C LYS A 70 21.52 3.70 7.31
N GLU A 71 21.67 2.54 7.95
CA GLU A 71 22.70 1.55 7.58
C GLU A 71 22.36 0.83 6.26
N LEU A 72 21.08 0.82 5.92
CA LEU A 72 20.57 0.32 4.64
C LEU A 72 20.61 1.38 3.52
N GLY A 73 21.08 2.59 3.81
CA GLY A 73 21.15 3.69 2.85
C GLY A 73 19.87 4.52 2.74
N PHE A 74 18.92 4.35 3.66
CA PHE A 74 17.69 5.14 3.71
C PHE A 74 17.76 6.21 4.80
N GLY A 75 17.59 7.47 4.40
CA GLY A 75 17.62 8.61 5.30
C GLY A 75 19.01 8.94 5.87
N ASN A 76 19.07 9.99 6.68
CA ASN A 76 20.32 10.56 7.18
C ASN A 76 20.55 10.32 8.69
N ALA A 77 19.55 9.78 9.38
CA ALA A 77 19.56 9.57 10.83
C ALA A 77 19.22 8.12 11.18
N VAL A 78 19.78 7.64 12.30
CA VAL A 78 19.46 6.30 12.83
C VAL A 78 17.97 6.27 13.15
N SER A 79 17.25 5.38 12.48
CA SER A 79 15.81 5.24 12.63
C SER A 79 15.41 3.82 12.29
N THR A 80 14.55 3.23 13.13
CA THR A 80 13.86 1.97 12.84
C THR A 80 12.64 2.16 11.96
N THR A 81 12.32 3.41 11.62
CA THR A 81 11.13 3.79 10.88
C THR A 81 11.50 4.66 9.68
N TYR A 82 10.87 4.37 8.55
CA TYR A 82 10.96 5.15 7.32
C TYR A 82 9.55 5.40 6.80
N GLN A 83 9.25 6.59 6.31
CA GLN A 83 7.91 6.96 5.84
C GLN A 83 7.99 7.46 4.39
N ASP A 84 7.07 6.99 3.56
CA ASP A 84 6.73 7.62 2.29
C ASP A 84 5.37 8.35 2.40
N ASP A 85 4.78 8.76 1.28
CA ASP A 85 3.49 9.48 1.28
C ASP A 85 2.29 8.62 1.74
N TYR A 86 2.40 7.30 1.62
CA TYR A 86 1.31 6.33 1.78
C TYR A 86 1.50 5.34 2.93
N TYR A 87 2.74 4.97 3.26
CA TYR A 87 3.10 3.96 4.24
C TYR A 87 4.24 4.40 5.15
N GLU A 88 4.13 3.95 6.40
CA GLU A 88 5.21 3.91 7.36
C GLU A 88 5.79 2.48 7.41
N TYR A 89 7.08 2.36 7.14
CA TYR A 89 7.84 1.12 7.22
C TYR A 89 8.61 1.07 8.53
N THR A 90 8.45 -0.01 9.30
CA THR A 90 9.21 -0.24 10.53
C THR A 90 10.02 -1.52 10.43
N LEU A 91 11.31 -1.45 10.79
CA LEU A 91 12.21 -2.59 10.87
C LEU A 91 12.38 -3.07 12.31
N SER A 92 12.37 -4.39 12.48
CA SER A 92 12.58 -5.04 13.78
C SER A 92 13.22 -6.42 13.63
N HIS A 93 13.87 -6.88 14.69
CA HIS A 93 14.37 -8.26 14.80
C HIS A 93 13.31 -9.13 15.48
N PRO A 94 12.70 -10.12 14.79
CA PRO A 94 11.82 -11.07 15.46
C PRO A 94 12.61 -11.87 16.49
N ASP A 95 12.01 -12.09 17.66
CA ASP A 95 12.61 -12.82 18.79
C ASP A 95 13.97 -12.27 19.26
N ASN A 96 14.28 -11.00 18.98
CA ASN A 96 15.58 -10.36 19.21
C ASN A 96 16.78 -11.06 18.53
N LYS A 97 16.54 -11.79 17.43
CA LYS A 97 17.60 -12.47 16.67
C LYS A 97 18.07 -11.60 15.51
N ASN A 98 19.35 -11.25 15.51
CA ASN A 98 19.97 -10.42 14.47
C ASN A 98 20.15 -11.11 13.10
N ASN A 99 19.92 -12.43 13.02
CA ASN A 99 19.93 -13.19 11.77
C ASN A 99 18.56 -13.29 11.09
N LYS A 100 17.55 -12.59 11.62
CA LYS A 100 16.23 -12.44 11.00
C LYS A 100 15.85 -10.97 11.03
N PHE A 101 15.06 -10.52 10.07
CA PHE A 101 14.44 -9.21 10.16
C PHE A 101 12.97 -9.31 9.76
N LYS A 102 12.23 -8.31 10.24
CA LYS A 102 10.83 -8.11 9.97
C LYS A 102 10.63 -6.66 9.55
N VAL A 103 9.99 -6.48 8.42
CA VAL A 103 9.54 -5.18 7.94
C VAL A 103 8.02 -5.13 7.97
N ARG A 104 7.47 -4.06 8.54
CA ARG A 104 6.03 -3.79 8.57
C ARG A 104 5.74 -2.49 7.87
N ALA A 105 4.87 -2.51 6.86
CA ALA A 105 4.32 -1.34 6.19
C ALA A 105 2.90 -1.06 6.71
N VAL A 106 2.71 0.07 7.37
CA VAL A 106 1.42 0.54 7.92
C VAL A 106 0.93 1.70 7.07
N PRO A 107 -0.28 1.66 6.50
CA PRO A 107 -0.79 2.78 5.73
C PRO A 107 -1.06 4.02 6.61
N ILE A 108 -0.67 5.20 6.14
CA ILE A 108 -0.79 6.48 6.84
C ILE A 108 -1.73 7.46 6.10
N ASN A 109 -1.85 8.71 6.59
CA ASN A 109 -2.55 9.81 5.92
C ASN A 109 -3.99 9.50 5.48
N ASN A 110 -4.75 8.81 6.34
CA ASN A 110 -6.14 8.41 6.09
C ASN A 110 -6.32 7.41 4.93
N HIS A 111 -5.26 6.75 4.48
CA HIS A 111 -5.30 5.69 3.48
C HIS A 111 -5.56 4.31 4.11
N LYS A 112 -6.58 4.24 4.99
CA LYS A 112 -6.92 2.99 5.68
C LYS A 112 -7.30 1.93 4.65
N ASP A 113 -6.48 0.88 4.56
CA ASP A 113 -6.84 -0.34 3.86
C ASP A 113 -7.64 -1.22 4.82
N GLU A 114 -8.97 -1.14 4.76
CA GLU A 114 -9.84 -1.97 5.61
C GLU A 114 -9.79 -3.46 5.25
N LEU A 115 -9.30 -3.79 4.04
CA LEU A 115 -9.22 -5.18 3.57
C LEU A 115 -7.97 -5.88 4.11
N CYS A 116 -6.82 -5.20 4.12
CA CYS A 116 -5.53 -5.79 4.47
C CYS A 116 -4.88 -5.17 5.72
N GLY A 117 -5.15 -3.88 5.98
CA GLY A 117 -4.47 -3.04 6.96
C GLY A 117 -2.96 -2.97 6.71
N TYR A 118 -2.13 -3.41 7.68
CA TYR A 118 -0.68 -3.43 7.48
C TYR A 118 -0.22 -4.67 6.69
N LEU A 119 0.86 -4.50 5.93
CA LEU A 119 1.60 -5.58 5.29
C LEU A 119 2.87 -5.84 6.11
N GLU A 120 3.18 -7.10 6.41
CA GLU A 120 4.40 -7.46 7.11
C GLU A 120 5.12 -8.64 6.45
N PHE A 121 6.44 -8.49 6.29
CA PHE A 121 7.32 -9.51 5.73
C PHE A 121 8.43 -9.84 6.73
N GLU A 122 8.62 -11.13 6.99
CA GLU A 122 9.68 -11.66 7.85
C GLU A 122 10.50 -12.70 7.10
N VAL A 123 11.82 -12.55 7.14
CA VAL A 123 12.75 -13.56 6.59
C VAL A 123 12.72 -14.81 7.46
N PRO A 124 12.57 -16.03 6.89
CA PRO A 124 12.90 -16.42 5.51
C PRO A 124 11.79 -16.30 4.43
N GLY A 125 10.61 -15.77 4.73
CA GLY A 125 9.55 -15.64 3.71
C GLY A 125 8.12 -15.54 4.22
N TYR A 126 7.93 -15.32 5.52
CA TYR A 126 6.61 -15.19 6.11
C TYR A 126 5.99 -13.85 5.70
N LYS A 127 4.83 -13.93 5.04
CA LYS A 127 4.03 -12.78 4.61
C LYS A 127 2.78 -12.74 5.47
N THR A 128 2.61 -11.70 6.25
CA THR A 128 1.47 -11.52 7.16
C THR A 128 0.75 -10.21 6.86
N THR A 129 -0.50 -10.13 7.30
CA THR A 129 -1.33 -8.93 7.21
C THR A 129 -2.06 -8.73 8.53
N SER A 130 -2.51 -7.50 8.79
CA SER A 130 -3.24 -7.18 10.03
C SER A 130 -4.57 -7.93 10.16
N GLN A 131 -5.23 -8.18 9.03
CA GLN A 131 -6.45 -8.96 8.95
C GLN A 131 -6.09 -10.38 8.47
N LYS A 132 -6.70 -11.41 9.06
CA LYS A 132 -6.78 -12.73 8.41
C LYS A 132 -7.61 -12.49 7.17
N SER A 133 -6.97 -12.31 6.02
CA SER A 133 -7.66 -12.17 4.75
C SER A 133 -8.54 -13.42 4.55
N THR A 134 -9.81 -13.32 4.87
CA THR A 134 -10.81 -14.36 4.60
C THR A 134 -11.12 -14.28 3.10
N GLY A 135 -10.18 -14.76 2.28
CA GLY A 135 -10.35 -14.91 0.83
C GLY A 135 -9.77 -13.84 -0.10
N LYS A 136 -9.04 -12.81 0.37
CA LYS A 136 -8.46 -11.75 -0.51
C LYS A 136 -6.93 -11.65 -0.37
N ASN A 137 -6.19 -12.22 -1.32
CA ASN A 137 -4.73 -12.30 -1.26
C ASN A 137 -4.04 -10.92 -1.30
N CYS A 138 -3.88 -10.26 -0.15
CA CYS A 138 -3.23 -8.95 0.03
C CYS A 138 -1.77 -8.88 -0.42
N TRP A 139 -1.15 -10.03 -0.69
CA TRP A 139 0.23 -10.21 -1.14
C TRP A 139 0.34 -10.71 -2.58
N LYS A 140 -0.79 -10.85 -3.30
CA LYS A 140 -0.79 -11.17 -4.73
C LYS A 140 -1.04 -9.92 -5.55
N VAL A 141 -0.33 -9.85 -6.67
CA VAL A 141 -0.65 -8.94 -7.77
C VAL A 141 -1.78 -9.60 -8.53
N GLU A 142 -2.97 -9.02 -8.50
CA GLU A 142 -4.03 -9.38 -9.45
C GLU A 142 -3.79 -8.55 -10.71
N LEU A 143 -3.33 -9.23 -11.77
CA LEU A 143 -3.20 -8.70 -13.12
C LEU A 143 -4.53 -8.82 -13.87
#